data_AF-A0A813FN55-F1
#
_entry.id   AF-A0A813FN55-F1
#
_cell.length_a   1.000
_cell.length_b   1.000
_cell.length_c   1.000
_cell.angle_alpha   90.00
_cell.angle_beta   90.00
_cell.angle_gamma   90.00
#
_symmetry.space_group_name_H-M   'P 1'
#
loop_
_entity.id
_entity.type
_entity.pdbx_description
1 polymer ?
#
loop_
_entity_poly.entity_id
_entity_poly.type
_entity_poly.pdbx_seq_one_letter_code
_entity_poly.pdbx_strand_id
1 'polypeptide(L)'
;MACWKAVSTITALSLALPCWAEDLGLAPEGKTGTWAVIAAGSKGYMNYRHQADACHAYQVLRKTGVPADHIILMMQDDVADWPRNPFRGKLFNKPGEDAVDVYDGCKVDYRGDVVTAKLFQAVS
;
A
#
# COMPACT_ATOMS: atom_id res chain seq x y z
N MET A 1 25.27 29.90 -18.43
CA MET A 1 24.26 30.95 -18.70
C MET A 1 23.59 31.33 -17.39
N ALA A 2 23.51 32.63 -17.10
CA ALA A 2 22.77 33.15 -15.95
C ALA A 2 21.26 33.17 -16.24
N CYS A 3 20.43 32.81 -15.27
CA CYS A 3 18.99 33.07 -15.32
C CYS A 3 18.60 33.87 -14.08
N TRP A 4 17.95 35.01 -14.31
CA TRP A 4 17.58 35.98 -13.29
C TRP A 4 16.37 35.54 -12.45
N LYS A 5 16.24 36.22 -11.30
CA LYS A 5 15.28 35.98 -10.22
C LYS A 5 13.82 36.10 -10.68
N ALA A 6 12.98 35.20 -10.17
CA ALA A 6 11.55 35.48 -9.96
C ALA A 6 11.24 35.28 -8.46
N VAL A 7 10.97 36.39 -7.77
CA VAL A 7 10.21 36.37 -6.52
C VAL A 7 8.75 36.34 -6.97
N SER A 8 8.04 35.25 -6.68
CA SER A 8 6.60 35.17 -6.88
C SER A 8 5.96 34.47 -5.70
N THR A 9 4.86 35.07 -5.27
CA THR A 9 4.05 34.84 -4.10
C THR A 9 3.72 33.36 -3.83
N ILE A 10 3.86 32.96 -2.56
CA ILE A 10 3.52 31.63 -2.04
C ILE A 10 2.00 31.43 -2.17
N THR A 11 1.61 30.80 -3.26
CA THR A 11 0.33 30.08 -3.40
C THR A 11 0.70 28.64 -3.66
N ALA A 12 0.08 27.73 -2.91
CA ALA A 12 0.41 26.31 -2.75
C ALA A 12 1.12 25.71 -3.97
N LEU A 13 2.45 25.63 -3.83
CA LEU A 13 3.35 25.09 -4.83
C LEU A 13 3.17 23.57 -4.78
N SER A 14 2.54 22.98 -5.80
CA SER A 14 2.91 21.62 -6.18
C SER A 14 4.39 21.69 -6.53
N LEU A 15 5.25 21.40 -5.57
CA LEU A 15 6.69 21.33 -5.76
C LEU A 15 6.95 20.14 -6.68
N ALA A 16 6.85 20.38 -7.99
CA ALA A 16 7.66 19.62 -8.92
C ALA A 16 9.08 19.74 -8.38
N LEU A 17 9.65 18.59 -8.00
CA LEU A 17 11.00 18.54 -7.50
C LEU A 17 11.89 19.25 -8.54
N PRO A 18 12.69 20.23 -8.11
CA PRO A 18 13.58 20.89 -9.05
C PRO A 18 14.55 19.84 -9.60
N CYS A 19 14.93 19.95 -10.88
CA CYS A 19 15.79 18.98 -11.60
C CYS A 19 17.09 18.62 -10.83
N TRP A 20 17.57 19.48 -9.94
CA TRP A 20 18.76 19.24 -9.11
C TRP A 20 18.49 18.34 -7.88
N ALA A 21 17.23 18.04 -7.55
CA ALA A 21 16.88 17.15 -6.44
C ALA A 21 17.20 15.68 -6.76
N GLU A 22 17.18 15.31 -8.04
CA GLU A 22 17.57 13.98 -8.54
C GLU A 22 19.09 13.81 -8.43
N ASP A 23 19.88 14.83 -8.81
CA ASP A 23 21.34 14.84 -8.69
C ASP A 23 21.84 14.76 -7.23
N LEU A 24 21.04 15.23 -6.28
CA LEU A 24 21.36 15.22 -4.86
C LEU A 24 20.84 13.96 -4.13
N GLY A 25 20.21 13.01 -4.83
CA GLY A 25 19.60 11.82 -4.20
C GLY A 25 18.52 12.15 -3.17
N LEU A 26 17.89 13.32 -3.30
CA LEU A 26 16.88 13.84 -2.36
C LEU A 26 15.45 13.43 -2.76
N ALA A 27 15.26 12.93 -3.98
CA ALA A 27 14.07 12.17 -4.30
C ALA A 27 14.13 10.84 -3.51
N PRO A 28 13.04 10.36 -2.89
CA PRO A 28 13.03 9.01 -2.37
C PRO A 28 13.35 8.11 -3.55
N GLU A 29 14.53 7.50 -3.53
CA GLU A 29 14.85 6.42 -4.44
C GLU A 29 13.85 5.32 -4.10
N GLY A 30 12.71 5.33 -4.82
CA GLY A 30 11.82 4.19 -4.82
C GLY A 30 12.69 2.99 -5.07
N LYS A 31 12.51 1.91 -4.31
CA LYS A 31 13.33 0.70 -4.44
C LYS A 31 13.00 0.04 -5.77
N THR A 32 13.47 0.63 -6.86
CA THR A 32 13.25 0.21 -8.23
C THR A 32 13.89 -1.17 -8.38
N GLY A 33 13.07 -2.16 -8.71
CA GLY A 33 13.47 -3.57 -8.73
C GLY A 33 13.20 -4.38 -7.46
N THR A 34 12.70 -3.78 -6.36
CA THR A 34 12.17 -4.58 -5.24
C THR A 34 10.80 -5.12 -5.59
N TRP A 35 10.60 -6.41 -5.33
CA TRP A 35 9.32 -7.11 -5.43
C TRP A 35 8.91 -7.65 -4.07
N ALA A 36 7.61 -7.76 -3.83
CA ALA A 36 7.06 -8.36 -2.63
C ALA A 36 5.85 -9.23 -2.97
N VAL A 37 5.76 -10.38 -2.30
CA VAL A 37 4.56 -11.23 -2.29
C VAL A 37 4.02 -11.23 -0.86
N ILE A 38 2.79 -10.76 -0.68
CA ILE A 38 2.09 -10.73 0.61
C ILE A 38 0.94 -11.74 0.54
N ALA A 39 0.84 -12.63 1.52
CA ALA A 39 -0.21 -13.65 1.58
C ALA A 39 -0.90 -13.71 2.95
N ALA A 40 -2.23 -13.57 2.97
CA ALA A 40 -3.06 -13.87 4.13
C ALA A 40 -3.73 -15.24 3.94
N GLY A 41 -3.23 -16.26 4.65
CA GLY A 41 -3.63 -17.66 4.46
C GLY A 41 -4.91 -18.10 5.19
N SER A 42 -5.82 -17.20 5.53
CA SER A 42 -7.03 -17.54 6.28
C SER A 42 -8.23 -16.68 5.91
N LYS A 43 -9.44 -17.22 6.15
CA LYS A 43 -10.72 -16.59 5.84
C LYS A 43 -11.64 -16.46 7.04
N GLY A 44 -12.70 -15.69 6.89
CA GLY A 44 -13.74 -15.46 7.88
C GLY A 44 -13.40 -14.37 8.90
N TYR A 45 -14.45 -13.71 9.42
CA TYR A 45 -14.31 -12.55 10.29
C TYR A 45 -13.49 -12.78 11.58
N MET A 46 -13.48 -14.00 12.14
CA MET A 46 -12.64 -14.31 13.31
C MET A 46 -11.14 -14.22 13.00
N ASN A 47 -10.76 -14.25 11.73
CA ASN A 47 -9.40 -14.10 11.24
C ASN A 47 -9.12 -12.71 10.65
N TYR A 48 -9.92 -11.71 11.02
CA TYR A 48 -9.79 -10.32 10.60
C TYR A 48 -8.33 -9.83 10.56
N ARG A 49 -7.58 -10.11 11.64
CA ARG A 49 -6.19 -9.68 11.81
C ARG A 49 -5.29 -10.02 10.62
N HIS A 50 -5.43 -11.21 10.01
CA HIS A 50 -4.51 -11.63 8.95
C HIS A 50 -4.70 -10.82 7.66
N GLN A 51 -5.92 -10.42 7.33
CA GLN A 51 -6.18 -9.55 6.17
C GLN A 51 -5.84 -8.09 6.48
N ALA A 52 -6.12 -7.64 7.70
CA ALA A 52 -5.67 -6.31 8.16
C ALA A 52 -4.13 -6.20 8.17
N ASP A 53 -3.41 -7.24 8.58
CA ASP A 53 -1.93 -7.31 8.55
C ASP A 53 -1.40 -7.24 7.13
N ALA A 54 -2.00 -7.99 6.21
CA ALA A 54 -1.62 -8.00 4.80
C ALA A 54 -1.81 -6.62 4.14
N CYS A 55 -2.96 -5.99 4.36
CA CYS A 55 -3.21 -4.64 3.89
C CYS A 55 -2.27 -3.62 4.54
N HIS A 56 -2.00 -3.73 5.85
CA HIS A 56 -1.04 -2.86 6.52
C HIS A 56 0.37 -3.00 5.92
N ALA A 57 0.84 -4.21 5.67
CA ALA A 57 2.11 -4.46 5.01
C ALA A 57 2.16 -3.85 3.59
N TYR A 58 1.08 -3.98 2.81
CA TYR A 58 0.96 -3.32 1.51
C TYR A 58 1.13 -1.80 1.65
N GLN A 59 0.43 -1.15 2.58
CA GLN A 59 0.56 0.29 2.81
C GLN A 59 1.99 0.70 3.19
N VAL A 60 2.68 -0.08 4.02
CA VAL A 60 4.08 0.17 4.38
C VAL A 60 4.98 0.11 3.13
N LEU A 61 4.84 -0.93 2.30
CA LEU A 61 5.64 -1.05 1.07
C LEU A 61 5.39 0.12 0.12
N ARG A 62 4.13 0.52 -0.06
CA ARG A 62 3.75 1.69 -0.87
C ARG A 62 4.40 2.97 -0.34
N LYS A 63 4.35 3.21 0.98
CA LYS A 63 4.98 4.37 1.63
C LYS A 63 6.50 4.38 1.49
N THR A 64 7.14 3.20 1.43
CA THR A 64 8.59 3.08 1.20
C THR A 64 9.01 3.21 -0.27
N GLY A 65 8.08 3.43 -1.19
CA GLY A 65 8.36 3.66 -2.61
C GLY A 65 8.38 2.41 -3.49
N VAL A 66 7.86 1.27 -3.02
CA VAL A 66 7.66 0.10 -3.90
C VAL A 66 6.44 0.35 -4.79
N PRO A 67 6.57 0.25 -6.14
CA PRO A 67 5.45 0.44 -7.04
C PRO A 67 4.39 -0.66 -6.86
N ALA A 68 3.11 -0.32 -7.03
CA ALA A 68 2.00 -1.23 -6.76
C ALA A 68 2.06 -2.48 -7.64
N ASP A 69 2.57 -2.34 -8.86
CA ASP A 69 2.73 -3.45 -9.79
C ASP A 69 3.88 -4.39 -9.43
N HIS A 70 4.69 -4.05 -8.42
CA HIS A 70 5.72 -4.94 -7.85
C HIS A 70 5.28 -5.58 -6.52
N ILE A 71 4.03 -5.36 -6.09
CA ILE A 71 3.49 -5.95 -4.88
C ILE A 71 2.36 -6.87 -5.30
N ILE A 72 2.54 -8.16 -5.06
CA ILE A 72 1.51 -9.17 -5.30
C ILE A 72 0.82 -9.47 -3.98
N LEU A 73 -0.46 -9.12 -3.85
CA LEU A 73 -1.25 -9.34 -2.65
C LEU A 73 -2.28 -10.46 -2.85
N MET A 74 -2.19 -11.48 -2.01
CA MET A 74 -3.08 -12.63 -1.96
C MET A 74 -3.83 -12.65 -0.63
N MET A 75 -5.16 -12.55 -0.65
CA MET A 75 -5.99 -12.71 0.54
C MET A 75 -7.41 -13.10 0.16
N GLN A 76 -8.17 -13.72 1.07
CA GLN A 76 -9.54 -14.13 0.74
C GLN A 76 -10.43 -12.93 0.36
N ASP A 77 -10.19 -11.75 0.95
CA ASP A 77 -10.92 -10.50 0.71
C ASP A 77 -12.42 -10.59 1.08
N ASP A 78 -12.72 -11.29 2.17
CA ASP A 78 -14.08 -11.49 2.70
C ASP A 78 -14.37 -10.66 3.96
N VAL A 79 -13.33 -10.14 4.63
CA VAL A 79 -13.46 -9.53 5.96
C VAL A 79 -14.00 -8.09 5.90
N ALA A 80 -13.54 -7.28 4.93
CA ALA A 80 -13.90 -5.86 4.85
C ALA A 80 -15.41 -5.66 4.74
N ASP A 81 -16.08 -6.49 3.94
CA ASP A 81 -17.54 -6.47 3.74
C ASP A 81 -18.31 -7.50 4.57
N TRP A 82 -17.69 -8.10 5.59
CA TRP A 82 -18.37 -9.08 6.42
C TRP A 82 -19.56 -8.44 7.19
N PRO A 83 -20.73 -9.11 7.33
CA PRO A 83 -21.91 -8.55 8.02
C PRO A 83 -21.67 -8.09 9.48
N ARG A 84 -20.69 -8.72 10.15
CA ARG A 84 -20.27 -8.39 11.52
C ARG A 84 -19.28 -7.21 11.58
N ASN A 85 -18.71 -6.77 10.46
CA ASN A 85 -17.83 -5.61 10.44
C ASN A 85 -18.65 -4.33 10.67
N PRO A 86 -18.47 -3.60 11.79
CA PRO A 86 -19.18 -2.36 12.02
C PRO A 86 -18.79 -1.26 11.03
N PHE A 87 -17.61 -1.37 10.42
CA PHE A 87 -17.09 -0.45 9.41
C PHE A 87 -16.96 -1.17 8.06
N ARG A 88 -18.09 -1.49 7.43
CA ARG A 88 -18.12 -2.20 6.14
C ARG A 88 -17.27 -1.48 5.09
N GLY A 89 -16.53 -2.25 4.31
CA GLY A 89 -15.59 -1.76 3.31
C GLY A 89 -14.28 -1.21 3.88
N LYS A 90 -14.01 -1.35 5.19
CA LYS A 90 -12.79 -0.84 5.84
C LYS A 90 -12.09 -1.90 6.67
N LEU A 91 -10.76 -1.82 6.74
CA LEU A 91 -9.94 -2.64 7.64
C LEU A 91 -9.05 -1.78 8.52
N PHE A 92 -8.89 -2.15 9.79
CA PHE A 92 -8.03 -1.43 10.74
C PHE A 92 -7.04 -2.40 11.41
N ASN A 93 -5.76 -2.06 11.43
CA ASN A 93 -4.71 -2.89 12.03
C ASN A 93 -4.36 -2.50 13.48
N LYS A 94 -4.88 -1.38 13.99
CA LYS A 94 -4.67 -0.92 15.36
C LYS A 94 -5.95 -0.36 15.97
N PRO A 95 -6.11 -0.42 17.31
CA PRO A 95 -7.16 0.32 18.01
C PRO A 95 -6.82 1.82 18.08
N GLY A 96 -7.82 2.64 18.41
CA GLY A 96 -7.64 4.08 18.70
C GLY A 96 -8.38 4.99 17.72
N GLU A 97 -8.53 6.26 18.10
CA GLU A 97 -9.14 7.30 17.25
C GLU A 97 -8.24 7.67 16.06
N ASP A 98 -6.94 7.41 16.17
CA ASP A 98 -5.94 7.60 15.12
C ASP A 98 -5.76 6.36 14.23
N ALA A 99 -6.67 5.39 14.33
CA ALA A 99 -6.71 4.23 13.46
C ALA A 99 -7.04 4.66 12.02
N VAL A 100 -6.19 4.25 11.08
CA VAL A 100 -6.35 4.53 9.65
C VAL A 100 -6.86 3.28 8.97
N ASP A 101 -7.76 3.46 8.00
CA ASP A 101 -8.22 2.40 7.13
C ASP A 101 -7.05 1.88 6.27
N VAL A 102 -6.61 0.66 6.52
CA VAL A 102 -5.53 0.04 5.76
C VAL A 102 -6.01 -0.59 4.47
N TYR A 103 -7.32 -0.81 4.32
CA TYR A 103 -7.90 -1.40 3.12
C TYR A 103 -7.95 -0.42 1.94
N ASP A 104 -8.09 0.87 2.22
CA ASP A 104 -8.14 1.91 1.19
C ASP A 104 -6.90 1.89 0.30
N GLY A 105 -7.09 1.74 -1.01
CA GLY A 105 -5.99 1.64 -1.99
C GLY A 105 -5.19 0.34 -1.97
N CYS A 106 -5.56 -0.67 -1.16
CA CYS A 106 -4.98 -2.01 -1.27
C CYS A 106 -5.41 -2.69 -2.58
N LYS A 107 -4.43 -2.98 -3.45
CA LYS A 107 -4.64 -3.74 -4.68
C LYS A 107 -4.51 -5.23 -4.35
N VAL A 108 -5.62 -5.93 -4.23
CA VAL A 108 -5.61 -7.40 -4.08
C VAL A 108 -5.59 -8.05 -5.46
N ASP A 109 -4.52 -8.79 -5.77
CA ASP A 109 -4.35 -9.45 -7.07
C ASP A 109 -5.07 -10.80 -7.12
N TYR A 110 -5.07 -11.55 -6.01
CA TYR A 110 -5.74 -12.84 -5.90
C TYR A 110 -6.70 -12.86 -4.70
N ARG A 111 -7.98 -13.13 -4.99
CA ARG A 111 -9.10 -13.08 -4.04
C ARG A 111 -9.86 -14.40 -3.97
N GLY A 112 -10.38 -14.73 -2.80
CA GLY A 112 -11.23 -15.91 -2.62
C GLY A 112 -10.46 -17.23 -2.67
N ASP A 113 -11.17 -18.32 -3.03
CA ASP A 113 -10.66 -19.69 -2.88
C ASP A 113 -9.49 -20.04 -3.81
N VAL A 114 -9.08 -19.16 -4.73
CA VAL A 114 -7.85 -19.34 -5.52
C VAL A 114 -6.58 -19.15 -4.68
N VAL A 115 -6.69 -18.46 -3.53
CA VAL A 115 -5.59 -18.25 -2.59
C VAL A 115 -5.24 -19.57 -1.91
N THR A 116 -4.32 -20.30 -2.53
CA THR A 116 -3.86 -21.62 -2.11
C THR A 116 -2.35 -21.65 -1.96
N ALA A 117 -1.83 -22.60 -1.18
CA ALA A 117 -0.38 -22.81 -1.07
C ALA A 117 0.28 -23.09 -2.43
N LYS A 118 -0.44 -23.77 -3.34
CA LYS A 118 0.02 -24.03 -4.70
C LYS A 118 0.14 -22.75 -5.53
N LEU A 119 -0.85 -21.85 -5.43
CA LEU A 119 -0.78 -20.55 -6.09
C LEU A 119 0.39 -19.72 -5.54
N PHE A 120 0.55 -19.69 -4.22
CA PHE A 120 1.66 -18.99 -3.59
C PHE A 120 3.01 -19.46 -4.13
N GLN A 121 3.26 -20.78 -4.16
CA GLN A 121 4.48 -21.38 -4.71
C GLN A 121 4.69 -21.13 -6.20
N ALA A 122 3.62 -20.93 -6.97
CA ALA A 122 3.73 -20.66 -8.41
C ALA A 122 4.12 -19.20 -8.71
N VAL A 123 3.92 -18.30 -7.74
CA VAL A 123 4.16 -16.86 -7.89
C VAL A 123 5.46 -16.40 -7.20
N SER A 124 5.84 -17.04 -6.09
CA SER A 124 7.06 -16.76 -5.32
C SER A 124 8.28 -17.47 -5.88
#